data_AF-A0AAW9IBH8-F1
#
_entry.id   AF-A0AAW9IBH8-F1
#
_cell.length_a   1.000
_cell.length_b   1.000
_cell.length_c   1.000
_cell.angle_alpha   90.00
_cell.angle_beta   90.00
_cell.angle_gamma   90.00
#
_symmetry.space_group_name_H-M   'P 1'
#
loop_
_entity.id
_entity.type
_entity.pdbx_description
1 polymer ?
#
loop_
_entity_poly.entity_id
_entity_poly.type
_entity_poly.pdbx_seq_one_letter_code
_entity_poly.pdbx_strand_id
1 'polypeptide(L)'
;DNGRTGLEIAEKGEVDLVLLDIMLPEINGLEVLRRLRRTSDIPVIMLTARDAVMDKVSGLDAGADDYITKPFAIEELLARIRTALKKRIVTAKKDEDIIRCGLLSLDKMRHKVMYDSTEIE
;
A
#
# COMPACT_ATOMS: atom_id res chain seq x y z
N ASP A 1 -17.04 -4.16 9.51
CA ASP A 1 -18.18 -3.23 9.54
C ASP A 1 -17.90 -1.88 10.20
N ASN A 2 -16.88 -1.74 11.07
CA ASN A 2 -16.46 -0.44 11.60
C ASN A 2 -15.04 -0.06 11.11
N GLY A 3 -14.92 1.12 10.47
CA GLY A 3 -13.66 1.61 9.92
C GLY A 3 -12.57 1.91 10.95
N ARG A 4 -12.94 2.29 12.18
CA ARG A 4 -12.00 2.57 13.26
C ARG A 4 -11.32 1.30 13.77
N THR A 5 -12.09 0.24 14.01
CA THR A 5 -11.54 -1.07 14.39
C THR A 5 -10.67 -1.64 13.27
N GLY A 6 -11.08 -1.47 12.01
CA GLY A 6 -10.27 -1.87 10.85
C GLY A 6 -8.92 -1.14 10.80
N LEU A 7 -8.90 0.17 11.05
CA LEU A 7 -7.67 0.97 11.13
C LEU A 7 -6.76 0.49 12.27
N GLU A 8 -7.31 0.28 13.47
CA GLU A 8 -6.54 -0.20 14.63
C GLU A 8 -5.89 -1.58 14.39
N ILE A 9 -6.56 -2.47 13.66
CA ILE A 9 -5.98 -3.77 13.26
C ILE A 9 -4.88 -3.57 12.23
N ALA A 10 -5.12 -2.73 11.23
CA ALA A 10 -4.15 -2.44 10.17
C ALA A 10 -2.86 -1.81 10.70
N GLU A 11 -2.96 -0.96 11.73
CA GLU A 11 -1.82 -0.29 12.37
C GLU A 11 -0.96 -1.24 13.21
N LYS A 12 -1.46 -2.42 13.62
CA LYS A 12 -0.68 -3.42 14.35
C LYS A 12 0.35 -4.15 13.47
N GLY A 13 0.24 -4.04 12.14
CA GLY A 13 1.18 -4.66 11.21
C GLY A 13 0.98 -6.16 10.99
N GLU A 14 -0.12 -6.73 11.47
CA GLU A 14 -0.44 -8.17 11.32
C GLU A 14 -1.14 -8.52 10.00
N VAL A 15 -1.38 -7.52 9.14
CA VAL A 15 -2.11 -7.68 7.88
C VAL A 15 -1.21 -7.44 6.68
N ASP A 16 -1.43 -8.24 5.63
CA ASP A 16 -0.64 -8.15 4.40
C ASP A 16 -1.26 -7.26 3.33
N LEU A 17 -2.56 -6.99 3.43
CA LEU A 17 -3.35 -6.18 2.50
C LEU A 17 -4.67 -5.77 3.14
N VAL A 18 -5.18 -4.59 2.77
CA VAL A 18 -6.49 -4.09 3.19
C VAL A 18 -7.41 -3.93 1.98
N LEU A 19 -8.61 -4.50 2.06
CA LEU A 19 -9.73 -4.15 1.21
C LEU A 19 -10.57 -3.10 1.94
N LEU A 20 -10.69 -1.89 1.38
CA LEU A 20 -11.29 -0.77 2.07
C LEU A 20 -12.51 -0.25 1.32
N ASP A 21 -13.69 -0.39 1.90
CA ASP A 21 -14.89 0.27 1.36
C ASP A 21 -14.78 1.79 1.53
N ILE A 22 -15.13 2.54 0.49
CA ILE A 22 -15.22 4.00 0.57
C ILE A 22 -16.38 4.41 1.50
N MET A 23 -17.50 3.69 1.40
CA MET A 23 -18.71 3.98 2.18
C MET A 23 -18.74 3.08 3.42
N LEU A 24 -17.96 3.45 4.43
CA LEU A 24 -18.04 2.85 5.75
C LEU A 24 -19.01 3.62 6.66
N PRO A 25 -19.68 2.94 7.60
CA PRO A 25 -20.39 3.61 8.69
C PRO A 25 -19.43 4.48 9.51
N GLU A 26 -19.91 5.63 9.99
CA GLU A 26 -19.23 6.55 10.92
C GLU A 26 -18.00 7.32 10.38
N ILE A 27 -17.18 6.70 9.52
CA ILE A 27 -15.97 7.31 8.95
C ILE A 27 -15.87 7.01 7.46
N ASN A 28 -15.44 7.99 6.66
CA ASN A 28 -15.20 7.77 5.23
C ASN A 28 -13.94 6.92 5.01
N GLY A 29 -13.99 5.91 4.13
CA GLY A 29 -12.85 5.07 3.80
C GLY A 29 -11.62 5.84 3.31
N LEU A 30 -11.79 6.97 2.62
CA LEU A 30 -10.68 7.83 2.23
C LEU A 30 -9.96 8.45 3.44
N GLU A 31 -10.69 8.79 4.50
CA GLU A 31 -10.09 9.28 5.75
C GLU A 31 -9.33 8.16 6.47
N VAL A 32 -9.88 6.94 6.48
CA VAL A 32 -9.19 5.75 7.00
C VAL A 32 -7.87 5.53 6.25
N LEU A 33 -7.89 5.58 4.92
CA LEU A 33 -6.70 5.45 4.08
C LEU A 33 -5.65 6.53 4.41
N ARG A 34 -6.07 7.80 4.50
CA ARG A 34 -5.15 8.90 4.83
C ARG A 34 -4.49 8.73 6.20
N ARG A 35 -5.21 8.21 7.19
CA ARG A 35 -4.64 7.94 8.53
C ARG A 35 -3.66 6.78 8.48
N LEU A 36 -4.05 5.68 7.85
CA LEU A 36 -3.22 4.51 7.68
C LEU A 36 -1.89 4.84 6.97
N ARG A 37 -1.93 5.69 5.95
CA ARG A 37 -0.72 6.12 5.21
C ARG A 37 0.26 6.98 5.99
N ARG A 38 -0.11 7.47 7.18
CA ARG A 38 0.84 8.16 8.07
C ARG A 38 1.76 7.19 8.80
N THR A 39 1.36 5.92 8.92
CA THR A 39 2.03 4.93 9.77
C THR A 39 2.37 3.64 9.01
N SER A 40 1.81 3.43 7.81
CA SER A 40 1.91 2.14 7.11
C SER A 40 1.78 2.26 5.59
N ASP A 41 2.67 1.54 4.90
CA ASP A 41 2.66 1.34 3.45
C ASP A 41 2.01 0.01 3.04
N ILE A 42 1.20 -0.62 3.92
CA ILE A 42 0.51 -1.85 3.56
C ILE A 42 -0.36 -1.64 2.31
N PRO A 43 -0.42 -2.61 1.39
CA PRO A 43 -1.23 -2.47 0.19
C PRO A 43 -2.72 -2.25 0.51
N VAL A 44 -3.35 -1.26 -0.10
CA VAL A 44 -4.78 -0.96 0.05
C VAL A 44 -5.48 -0.96 -1.30
N ILE A 45 -6.53 -1.77 -1.42
CA ILE A 45 -7.44 -1.79 -2.57
C ILE A 45 -8.76 -1.16 -2.15
N MET A 46 -9.13 -0.04 -2.77
CA MET A 46 -10.38 0.66 -2.49
C MET A 46 -11.56 -0.01 -3.20
N LEU A 47 -12.64 -0.31 -2.47
CA LEU A 47 -13.90 -0.78 -3.02
C LEU A 47 -14.82 0.44 -3.21
N THR A 48 -15.27 0.67 -4.45
CA THR A 48 -16.08 1.83 -4.81
C THR A 48 -17.41 1.45 -5.46
N ALA A 49 -18.40 2.34 -5.47
CA ALA A 49 -19.58 2.22 -6.34
C ALA A 49 -19.24 2.61 -7.80
N ARG A 50 -20.14 2.28 -8.75
CA ARG A 50 -19.90 2.40 -10.20
C ARG A 50 -19.52 3.81 -10.69
N ASP A 51 -20.08 4.88 -10.11
CA ASP A 51 -20.00 6.25 -10.67
C ASP A 51 -18.91 7.15 -10.06
N ALA A 52 -17.77 6.55 -9.71
CA ALA A 52 -16.82 7.16 -8.80
C ALA A 52 -15.49 7.57 -9.47
N VAL A 53 -15.53 8.22 -10.64
CA VAL A 53 -14.28 8.71 -11.28
C VAL A 53 -13.54 9.67 -10.33
N MET A 54 -14.27 10.54 -9.64
CA MET A 54 -13.68 11.44 -8.64
C MET A 54 -13.13 10.69 -7.42
N ASP A 55 -13.77 9.61 -6.96
CA ASP A 55 -13.27 8.85 -5.81
C ASP A 55 -12.05 7.99 -6.17
N LYS A 56 -11.94 7.55 -7.43
CA LYS A 56 -10.74 6.86 -7.94
C LYS A 56 -9.53 7.79 -7.94
N VAL A 57 -9.68 9.00 -8.46
CA VAL A 57 -8.61 10.01 -8.46
C VAL A 57 -8.24 10.39 -7.02
N SER A 58 -9.24 10.71 -6.19
CA SER A 58 -9.01 11.07 -4.79
C SER A 58 -8.39 9.93 -3.97
N GLY A 59 -8.73 8.67 -4.29
CA GLY A 59 -8.16 7.49 -3.65
C GLY A 59 -6.70 7.25 -4.03
N LEU A 60 -6.36 7.42 -5.31
CA LEU A 60 -4.97 7.34 -5.77
C LEU A 60 -4.12 8.46 -5.17
N ASP A 61 -4.62 9.69 -5.15
CA ASP A 61 -3.96 10.83 -4.51
C ASP A 61 -3.79 10.64 -2.99
N ALA A 62 -4.71 9.92 -2.36
CA ALA A 62 -4.64 9.56 -0.95
C ALA A 62 -3.72 8.36 -0.66
N GLY A 63 -3.13 7.74 -1.69
CA GLY A 63 -2.14 6.65 -1.55
C GLY A 63 -2.71 5.23 -1.68
N ALA A 64 -3.88 5.04 -2.32
CA ALA A 64 -4.37 3.70 -2.64
C ALA A 64 -3.51 3.03 -3.71
N ASP A 65 -3.35 1.71 -3.62
CA ASP A 65 -2.57 0.93 -4.59
C ASP A 65 -3.38 0.52 -5.82
N ASP A 66 -4.69 0.33 -5.62
CA ASP A 66 -5.65 -0.03 -6.66
C ASP A 66 -7.08 0.28 -6.20
N TYR A 67 -8.04 0.16 -7.13
CA TYR A 67 -9.47 0.26 -6.83
C TYR A 67 -10.27 -0.80 -7.60
N ILE A 68 -11.45 -1.15 -7.08
CA ILE A 68 -12.39 -2.05 -7.74
C ILE A 68 -13.83 -1.58 -7.52
N THR A 69 -14.63 -1.58 -8.59
CA THR A 69 -16.03 -1.14 -8.56
C THR A 69 -16.96 -2.29 -8.16
N LYS A 70 -17.88 -2.05 -7.22
CA LYS A 70 -18.98 -2.95 -6.85
C LYS A 70 -20.14 -2.82 -7.86
N PRO A 71 -20.80 -3.92 -8.26
CA PRO A 71 -20.42 -5.31 -8.00
C PRO A 71 -19.22 -5.72 -8.87
N PHE A 72 -18.36 -6.59 -8.33
CA PHE A 72 -17.16 -7.10 -9.01
C PHE A 72 -17.17 -8.63 -9.11
N ALA A 73 -16.47 -9.17 -10.10
CA ALA A 73 -16.20 -10.60 -10.17
C ALA A 73 -15.14 -10.99 -9.14
N ILE A 74 -15.29 -12.16 -8.51
CA ILE A 74 -14.33 -12.65 -7.50
C ILE A 74 -12.95 -12.86 -8.13
N GLU A 75 -12.90 -13.32 -9.38
CA GLU A 75 -11.69 -13.54 -10.14
C GLU A 75 -10.91 -12.23 -10.35
N GLU A 76 -11.61 -11.12 -10.57
CA GLU A 76 -11.01 -9.79 -10.69
C GLU A 76 -10.39 -9.35 -9.37
N LEU A 77 -11.13 -9.45 -8.27
CA LEU A 77 -10.63 -9.11 -6.94
C LEU A 77 -9.37 -9.92 -6.60
N LEU A 78 -9.41 -11.23 -6.83
CA LEU A 78 -8.26 -12.11 -6.57
C LEU A 78 -7.05 -11.76 -7.45
N ALA A 79 -7.26 -11.35 -8.70
CA ALA A 79 -6.17 -10.90 -9.57
C ALA A 79 -5.51 -9.62 -9.06
N ARG A 80 -6.29 -8.66 -8.54
CA ARG A 80 -5.77 -7.41 -7.95
C ARG A 80 -5.02 -7.66 -6.65
N ILE A 81 -5.57 -8.51 -5.77
CA ILE A 81 -4.90 -8.93 -4.52
C ILE A 81 -3.52 -9.54 -4.82
N ARG A 82 -3.45 -10.49 -5.76
CA ARG A 82 -2.17 -11.11 -6.16
C ARG A 82 -1.16 -10.07 -6.66
N THR A 83 -1.63 -9.10 -7.45
CA THR A 83 -0.79 -8.03 -8.00
C THR A 83 -0.25 -7.11 -6.91
N ALA A 84 -1.10 -6.71 -5.96
CA ALA A 84 -0.73 -5.85 -4.84
C ALA A 84 0.29 -6.52 -3.90
N LEU A 85 0.06 -7.79 -3.53
CA LEU A 85 0.98 -8.54 -2.66
C LEU A 85 2.33 -8.80 -3.33
N LYS A 86 2.35 -9.06 -4.65
CA LYS A 86 3.61 -9.27 -5.39
C LYS A 86 4.49 -8.02 -5.36
N LYS A 87 3.92 -6.81 -5.47
CA LYS A 87 4.67 -5.55 -5.34
C LYS A 87 5.35 -5.45 -3.98
N ARG A 88 4.65 -5.79 -2.89
CA ARG A 88 5.22 -5.77 -1.52
C ARG A 88 6.42 -6.71 -1.38
N ILE A 89 6.33 -7.93 -1.91
CA ILE A 89 7.43 -8.90 -1.89
C ILE A 89 8.66 -8.38 -2.66
N VAL A 90 8.44 -7.73 -3.82
CA VAL A 90 9.53 -7.14 -4.60
C VAL A 90 10.19 -6.00 -3.84
N THR A 91 9.42 -5.12 -3.18
CA THR A 91 9.97 -4.04 -2.36
C THR A 91 10.77 -4.58 -1.17
N ALA A 92 10.24 -5.56 -0.45
CA ALA A 92 10.93 -6.18 0.69
C ALA A 92 12.25 -6.84 0.29
N LYS A 93 12.27 -7.59 -0.83
CA LYS A 93 13.52 -8.17 -1.37
C LYS A 93 14.55 -7.12 -1.74
N LYS A 94 14.10 -5.99 -2.31
CA LYS A 94 15.00 -4.90 -2.67
C LYS A 94 15.68 -4.27 -1.45
N ASP A 95 14.99 -4.21 -0.30
CA ASP A 95 15.62 -3.78 0.95
C ASP A 95 16.61 -4.82 1.50
N GLU A 96 16.35 -6.13 1.35
CA GLU A 96 17.31 -7.20 1.70
C GLU A 96 18.59 -7.13 0.85
N ASP A 97 18.49 -6.65 -0.39
CA ASP A 97 19.63 -6.47 -1.29
C ASP A 97 20.47 -5.22 -0.96
N ILE A 98 20.02 -4.38 -0.02
CA ILE A 98 20.76 -3.20 0.44
C ILE A 98 21.44 -3.51 1.79
N ILE A 99 22.77 -3.63 1.77
CA ILE A 99 23.57 -3.72 3.00
C ILE A 99 23.89 -2.30 3.48
N ARG A 100 23.69 -2.00 4.77
CA ARG A 100 24.07 -0.71 5.39
C ARG A 100 25.08 -0.90 6.51
N CYS A 101 26.09 -0.05 6.55
CA CYS A 101 27.08 0.03 7.63
C CYS A 101 27.43 1.51 7.90
N GLY A 102 26.82 2.11 8.92
CA GLY A 102 26.94 3.55 9.16
C GLY A 102 26.40 4.37 7.99
N LEU A 103 27.21 5.31 7.49
CA LEU A 103 26.88 6.13 6.32
C LEU A 103 27.08 5.40 4.98
N LEU A 104 27.64 4.19 5.00
CA LEU A 104 27.86 3.38 3.82
C LEU A 104 26.64 2.52 3.52
N SER A 105 26.23 2.45 2.26
CA SER A 105 25.25 1.48 1.77
C SER A 105 25.69 0.86 0.45
N LEU A 106 25.43 -0.45 0.29
CA LEU A 106 25.72 -1.23 -0.90
C LEU A 106 24.41 -1.81 -1.44
N ASP A 107 24.03 -1.41 -2.65
CA ASP A 107 22.96 -2.07 -3.43
C ASP A 107 23.60 -3.22 -4.22
N LYS A 108 23.39 -4.46 -3.75
CA LYS A 108 23.95 -5.68 -4.36
C LYS A 108 23.49 -5.90 -5.79
N MET A 109 22.27 -5.49 -6.12
CA MET A 109 21.69 -5.73 -7.44
C MET A 109 22.19 -4.74 -8.48
N ARG A 110 22.46 -3.50 -8.06
CA ARG A 110 22.98 -2.44 -8.94
C ARG A 110 24.50 -2.36 -8.94
N HIS A 111 25.18 -3.11 -8.08
CA HIS A 111 26.61 -2.97 -7.81
C HIS A 111 26.99 -1.52 -7.51
N LYS A 112 26.14 -0.81 -6.74
CA LYS A 112 26.35 0.60 -6.38
C LYS A 112 26.67 0.73 -4.91
N VAL A 113 27.67 1.55 -4.60
CA VAL A 113 28.05 1.91 -3.24
C VAL A 113 27.72 3.38 -3.02
N MET A 114 27.09 3.72 -1.91
CA MET A 114 26.81 5.09 -1.51
C MET A 114 27.46 5.36 -0.15
N TYR A 115 28.09 6.53 0.02
CA TYR A 115 28.48 7.09 1.32
C TYR A 115 27.78 8.43 1.51
N ASP A 116 27.01 8.55 2.59
CA ASP A 116 26.28 9.78 2.92
C ASP A 116 25.44 10.31 1.74
N SER A 117 24.70 9.40 1.10
CA SER A 117 23.87 9.67 -0.10
C SER A 117 24.63 10.10 -1.36
N THR A 118 25.97 10.03 -1.36
CA THR A 118 26.80 10.24 -2.55
C THR A 118 27.28 8.88 -3.07
N GLU A 119 27.07 8.61 -4.35
CA GLU A 119 27.59 7.40 -4.99
C GLU A 119 29.13 7.44 -5.00
N ILE A 120 29.76 6.37 -4.54
CA ILE A 120 31.21 6.20 -4.58
C ILE A 120 31.51 5.29 -5.77
N GLU A 121 32.27 5.79 -6.73
CA GLU A 121 32.82 5.00 -7.85
C GLU A 121 34.01 4.13 -7.41
#